data_AF-A0A3N1HGY1-F1
#
_entry.id   AF-A0A3N1HGY1-F1
#
_cell.length_a   1.000
_cell.length_b   1.000
_cell.length_c   1.000
_cell.angle_alpha   90.00
_cell.angle_beta   90.00
_cell.angle_gamma   90.00
#
_symmetry.space_group_name_H-M   'P 1'
#
loop_
_entity.id
_entity.type
_entity.pdbx_description
1 polymer ?
#
loop_
_entity_poly.entity_id
_entity_poly.type
_entity_poly.pdbx_seq_one_letter_code
_entity_poly.pdbx_strand_id
1 'polypeptide(L)' 'MGTDDKISNKAEELKGKAKEAVGDATDNEQWQAEGRAEQTKGSLKQAGEKVKDAFRGDNR' A
#
# COMPACT_ATOMS: atom_id res chain seq x y z
N MET A 1 -31.92 21.43 -11.07
CA MET A 1 -30.57 20.85 -11.29
C MET A 1 -29.59 21.68 -10.46
N GLY A 2 -29.08 21.16 -9.33
CA GLY A 2 -28.13 21.92 -8.49
C GLY A 2 -28.03 21.47 -7.03
N THR A 3 -29.07 20.83 -6.50
CA THR A 3 -29.03 20.17 -5.18
C THR A 3 -28.59 18.72 -5.29
N ASP A 4 -29.10 17.99 -6.29
CA ASP A 4 -28.76 16.60 -6.56
C ASP A 4 -27.27 16.41 -6.89
N ASP A 5 -26.65 17.30 -7.68
CA ASP A 5 -25.21 17.25 -7.96
C ASP A 5 -24.34 17.48 -6.72
N LYS A 6 -24.73 18.42 -5.84
CA LYS A 6 -24.00 18.68 -4.60
C LYS A 6 -24.16 17.56 -3.59
N ILE A 7 -25.34 16.96 -3.52
CA ILE A 7 -25.63 15.82 -2.64
C ILE A 7 -24.91 14.56 -3.15
N SER A 8 -24.90 14.30 -4.46
CA SER A 8 -24.16 13.17 -5.05
C SER A 8 -22.66 13.29 -4.80
N ASN A 9 -22.05 14.45 -5.02
CA ASN A 9 -20.63 14.65 -4.71
C ASN A 9 -20.31 14.39 -3.23
N LYS A 10 -21.16 14.90 -2.33
CA LYS A 10 -20.97 14.75 -0.88
C LYS A 10 -21.26 13.32 -0.41
N ALA A 11 -22.19 12.64 -1.05
CA ALA A 11 -22.52 11.24 -0.80
C ALA A 11 -21.41 10.30 -1.30
N GLU A 12 -20.81 10.59 -2.45
CA GLU A 12 -19.62 9.88 -2.93
C GLU A 12 -18.42 10.09 -2.01
N GLU A 13 -18.19 11.31 -1.52
CA GLU A 13 -17.15 11.59 -0.51
C GLU A 13 -17.40 10.82 0.79
N LEU A 14 -18.63 10.83 1.29
CA LEU A 14 -19.02 10.09 2.51
C LEU A 14 -18.91 8.58 2.32
N LYS A 15 -19.29 8.07 1.15
CA LYS A 15 -19.18 6.65 0.81
C LYS A 15 -17.73 6.22 0.65
N GLY A 16 -16.88 7.10 0.10
CA GLY A 16 -15.43 6.91 0.02
C GLY A 16 -14.80 6.84 1.41
N LYS A 17 -15.07 7.82 2.26
CA LYS A 17 -14.61 7.84 3.67
C LYS A 17 -15.14 6.66 4.48
N ALA A 18 -16.39 6.25 4.26
CA ALA A 18 -16.95 5.06 4.90
C ALA A 18 -16.25 3.78 4.42
N LYS A 19 -15.93 3.65 3.13
CA LYS A 19 -15.23 2.49 2.57
C LYS A 19 -13.76 2.45 2.99
N GLU A 20 -13.12 3.61 3.13
CA GLU A 20 -11.77 3.76 3.66
C GLU A 20 -11.74 3.41 5.15
N ALA A 21 -12.63 3.97 5.96
CA ALA A 21 -12.74 3.65 7.38
C ALA A 21 -13.12 2.19 7.63
N VAL A 22 -14.00 1.61 6.81
CA VAL A 22 -14.32 0.17 6.87
C VAL A 22 -13.16 -0.67 6.35
N GLY A 23 -12.40 -0.24 5.35
CA GLY A 23 -11.21 -0.95 4.88
C GLY A 23 -10.09 -0.96 5.91
N ASP A 24 -9.89 0.16 6.60
CA ASP A 24 -8.94 0.33 7.69
C ASP A 24 -9.40 -0.46 8.94
N ALA A 25 -10.68 -0.36 9.31
CA ALA A 25 -11.26 -1.07 10.46
C ALA A 25 -11.54 -2.56 10.23
N THR A 26 -11.68 -3.01 8.98
CA THR A 26 -11.71 -4.43 8.63
C THR A 26 -10.34 -5.07 8.84
N ASP A 27 -9.29 -4.25 9.08
CA ASP A 27 -7.94 -4.63 9.50
C ASP A 27 -7.62 -6.04 9.04
N ASN A 28 -7.54 -6.20 7.71
CA ASN A 28 -7.22 -7.46 7.09
C ASN A 28 -5.79 -7.78 7.55
N GLU A 29 -5.65 -8.40 8.71
CA GLU A 29 -4.38 -8.84 9.29
C GLU A 29 -3.59 -9.65 8.25
N GLN A 30 -4.30 -10.33 7.35
CA GLN A 30 -3.73 -11.01 6.20
C GLN A 30 -3.03 -10.06 5.21
N TRP A 31 -3.64 -8.92 4.85
CA TRP A 31 -3.05 -7.92 3.94
C TRP A 31 -1.96 -7.08 4.63
N GLN A 32 -2.10 -6.77 5.93
CA GLN A 32 -1.01 -6.15 6.70
C GLN A 32 0.17 -7.11 6.87
N ALA A 33 -0.08 -8.40 7.12
CA ALA A 33 0.96 -9.42 7.23
C ALA A 33 1.64 -9.69 5.89
N GLU A 34 0.88 -9.79 4.80
CA GLU A 34 1.43 -9.89 3.44
C GLU A 34 2.22 -8.63 3.06
N GLY A 35 1.71 -7.44 3.33
CA GLY A 35 2.40 -6.17 3.07
C GLY A 35 3.70 -6.02 3.86
N ARG A 36 3.71 -6.39 5.16
CA ARG A 36 4.94 -6.43 5.96
C ARG A 36 5.91 -7.50 5.49
N ALA A 37 5.42 -8.69 5.14
CA ALA A 37 6.27 -9.76 4.61
C ALA A 37 6.88 -9.37 3.26
N GLU A 38 6.14 -8.66 2.41
CA GLU A 38 6.57 -8.18 1.11
C GLU A 38 7.55 -7.00 1.22
N GLN A 39 7.30 -6.04 2.12
CA GLN A 39 8.29 -5.00 2.44
C GLN A 39 9.59 -5.58 2.98
N THR A 40 9.49 -6.60 3.85
CA THR A 40 10.65 -7.26 4.42
C THR A 40 11.42 -8.02 3.34
N LYS A 41 10.73 -8.79 2.48
CA LYS A 41 11.34 -9.46 1.32
C LYS A 41 11.96 -8.48 0.32
N GLY A 42 11.31 -7.36 0.05
CA GLY A 42 11.83 -6.32 -0.85
C GLY A 42 13.11 -5.69 -0.30
N SER A 43 13.12 -5.35 1.00
CA SER A 43 14.30 -4.81 1.69
C SER A 43 15.45 -5.82 1.74
N LEU A 44 15.16 -7.09 2.02
CA LEU A 44 16.15 -8.18 2.00
C LEU A 44 16.70 -8.43 0.59
N LYS A 45 15.86 -8.39 -0.45
CA LYS A 45 16.31 -8.51 -1.85
C LYS A 45 17.20 -7.34 -2.24
N GLN A 46 16.82 -6.10 -1.95
CA GLN A 46 17.64 -4.93 -2.27
C GLN A 46 18.96 -4.93 -1.49
N ALA A 47 18.95 -5.29 -0.21
CA ALA A 47 20.17 -5.42 0.57
C ALA A 47 21.05 -6.56 0.04
N GLY A 48 20.46 -7.71 -0.28
CA GLY A 48 21.15 -8.86 -0.87
C GLY A 48 21.71 -8.58 -2.26
N GLU A 49 20.99 -7.82 -3.10
CA GLU A 49 21.49 -7.37 -4.40
C GLU A 49 22.62 -6.36 -4.24
N LYS A 50 22.51 -5.35 -3.36
CA LYS A 50 23.64 -4.44 -3.08
C LYS A 50 24.87 -5.16 -2.56
N VAL A 51 24.68 -6.12 -1.66
CA VAL A 51 25.77 -6.96 -1.16
C VAL A 51 26.36 -7.78 -2.31
N LYS A 52 25.53 -8.50 -3.07
CA LYS A 52 25.98 -9.32 -4.21
C LYS A 52 26.63 -8.50 -5.33
N ASP A 53 26.17 -7.27 -5.56
CA ASP A 53 26.72 -6.32 -6.53
C ASP A 53 28.05 -5.76 -6.03
N ALA A 54 28.18 -5.44 -4.73
CA ALA A 54 29.47 -5.08 -4.13
C ALA A 54 30.47 -6.26 -4.12
N PHE A 55 30.00 -7.49 -3.94
CA PHE A 55 30.81 -8.72 -4.03
C PHE A 55 31.12 -9.12 -5.48
N ARG A 56 30.29 -8.74 -6.46
CA ARG A 56 30.57 -8.90 -7.89
C ARG A 56 31.30 -7.70 -8.49
N GLY A 57 31.42 -6.61 -7.75
CA GLY A 57 32.11 -5.37 -8.13
C GLY A 57 33.63 -5.48 -8.19
N ASP A 58 34.20 -6.64 -7.86
CA ASP A 58 35.58 -6.98 -8.19
C ASP A 58 35.61 -7.89 -9.43
N ASN A 59 35.33 -7.32 -10.60
CA ASN A 59 35.83 -7.85 -11.87
C ASN A 59 36.00 -6.70 -12.86
N ARG A 60 37.00 -5.87 -12.56
CA ARG A 60 37.74 -5.15 -13.60
C ARG A 60 38.60 -6.14 -14.37
#